data_AF-A0AAD5VF88-F1
#
_entry.id   AF-A0AAD5VF88-F1
#
_cell.length_a   1.000
_cell.length_b   1.000
_cell.length_c   1.000
_cell.angle_alpha   90.00
_cell.angle_beta   90.00
_cell.angle_gamma   90.00
#
_symmetry.space_group_name_H-M   'P 1'
#
loop_
_entity.id
_entity.type
_entity.pdbx_description
1 polymer ?
#
loop_
_entity_poly.entity_id
_entity_poly.type
_entity_poly.pdbx_seq_one_letter_code
_entity_poly.pdbx_strand_id
1 'polypeptide(L)'
;MCRANRGQHRQHADIEGDPIEARSSNSTAKVEKWVESVEKIRSTSFLPQPLDDHSAGSDDNDLDQIELASTSTGGHVPPKQFGCLIKTLMKLGAPTSARCNITNAEFGIHPAHVLHRALPERHYPRLERAWGLDKHGAEFNIHSRRNLFLLDHSIHDSYLCATWALLPEREILEHIHNNWNQPDVLYNTYYKDVKLWTYRFFATKKRYLRFLPWVSPYIEGEPEVAPEVRRWPYTGMTIVSHVSPLFVIAEMGSKLTHEKHMNAWVNNVPEHLEEVAGEFRIVSHLAKDWLGSWVPPLRYTKIPSKLLTPSELAEQEGCITAESERDDAKESSRSFSARV
;
A
#
# COMPACT_ATOMS: atom_id res chain seq x y z
N MET A 1 -21.66 -69.99 -15.42
CA MET A 1 -20.18 -69.90 -15.43
C MET A 1 -19.80 -68.43 -15.46
N CYS A 2 -19.32 -67.87 -14.35
CA CYS A 2 -18.43 -66.70 -14.31
C CYS A 2 -17.84 -66.61 -12.90
N ARG A 3 -16.51 -66.49 -12.84
CA ARG A 3 -15.65 -66.75 -11.69
C ARG A 3 -15.65 -65.59 -10.69
N ALA A 4 -15.60 -65.96 -9.41
CA ALA A 4 -15.24 -65.09 -8.31
C ALA A 4 -13.75 -64.73 -8.38
N ASN A 5 -13.41 -63.46 -8.13
CA ASN A 5 -12.04 -63.01 -7.94
C ASN A 5 -11.90 -62.45 -6.52
N ARG A 6 -11.09 -63.14 -5.71
CA ARG A 6 -10.56 -62.68 -4.42
C ARG A 6 -9.26 -61.93 -4.69
N GLY A 7 -9.12 -60.72 -4.17
CA GLY A 7 -7.85 -59.98 -4.08
C GLY A 7 -7.80 -59.27 -2.73
N GLN A 8 -7.12 -59.89 -1.76
CA GLN A 8 -5.83 -59.45 -1.22
C GLN A 8 -5.92 -58.23 -0.28
N HIS A 9 -6.00 -58.55 1.02
CA HIS A 9 -5.64 -57.69 2.14
C HIS A 9 -4.16 -57.27 2.01
N ARG A 10 -3.90 -55.96 1.97
CA ARG A 10 -2.60 -55.37 2.30
C ARG A 10 -2.62 -54.95 3.77
N GLN A 11 -1.63 -55.43 4.51
CA GLN A 11 -1.32 -55.01 5.87
C GLN A 11 -0.77 -53.57 5.81
N HIS A 12 -1.36 -52.68 6.60
CA HIS A 12 -0.79 -51.37 6.89
C HIS A 12 0.33 -51.56 7.91
N ALA A 13 1.53 -51.09 7.55
CA ALA A 13 2.64 -50.95 8.48
C ALA A 13 2.45 -49.64 9.26
N ASP A 14 2.47 -49.76 10.58
CA ASP A 14 2.53 -48.64 11.50
C ASP A 14 3.89 -47.93 11.34
N ILE A 15 3.84 -46.66 10.94
CA ILE A 15 4.99 -45.75 11.01
C ILE A 15 4.70 -44.83 12.19
N GLU A 16 5.33 -45.10 13.33
CA GLU A 16 5.43 -44.16 14.44
C GLU A 16 6.16 -42.91 13.94
N GLY A 17 5.43 -41.80 13.85
CA GLY A 17 5.97 -40.48 13.55
C GLY A 17 6.32 -39.76 14.84
N ASP A 18 7.58 -39.33 14.96
CA ASP A 18 8.06 -38.48 16.04
C ASP A 18 7.25 -37.17 16.15
N PRO A 19 7.03 -36.65 17.37
CA PRO A 19 6.26 -35.42 17.58
C PRO A 19 7.04 -34.21 17.07
N ILE A 20 6.51 -33.55 16.04
CA ILE A 20 6.94 -32.21 15.62
C ILE A 20 6.34 -31.19 16.58
N GLU A 21 6.89 -31.13 17.80
CA GLU A 21 6.67 -30.04 18.74
C GLU A 21 8.01 -29.37 19.01
N ALA A 22 8.32 -28.27 18.30
CA ALA A 22 9.20 -27.18 18.73
C ALA A 22 9.58 -26.22 17.57
N ARG A 23 8.61 -25.60 16.90
CA ARG A 23 8.89 -24.39 16.08
C ARG A 23 7.87 -23.25 16.23
N SER A 24 6.92 -23.37 17.15
CA SER A 24 5.82 -22.39 17.31
C SER A 24 6.07 -21.28 18.34
N SER A 25 7.11 -21.36 19.19
CA SER A 25 7.29 -20.41 20.30
C SER A 25 8.03 -19.11 19.92
N ASN A 26 8.75 -19.09 18.79
CA ASN A 26 9.49 -17.90 18.35
C ASN A 26 8.67 -16.95 17.46
N SER A 27 7.53 -17.38 16.90
CA SER A 27 6.70 -16.49 16.08
C SER A 27 5.76 -15.64 16.93
N THR A 28 5.22 -16.19 18.03
CA THR A 28 4.33 -15.46 18.95
C THR A 28 5.07 -14.33 19.67
N ALA A 29 6.26 -14.59 20.20
CA ALA A 29 7.08 -13.57 20.85
C ALA A 29 7.51 -12.42 19.90
N LYS A 30 7.68 -12.72 18.59
CA LYS A 30 7.97 -11.69 17.56
C LYS A 30 6.75 -10.85 17.23
N VAL A 31 5.56 -11.46 17.18
CA VAL A 31 4.30 -10.74 16.97
C VAL A 31 3.99 -9.85 18.18
N GLU A 32 4.20 -10.33 19.40
CA GLU A 32 4.01 -9.54 20.63
C GLU A 32 4.95 -8.32 20.67
N LYS A 33 6.24 -8.50 20.35
CA LYS A 33 7.20 -7.39 20.30
C LYS A 33 6.89 -6.36 19.19
N TRP A 34 6.36 -6.82 18.06
CA TRP A 34 5.88 -5.95 16.99
C TRP A 34 4.62 -5.19 17.40
N VAL A 35 3.65 -5.86 18.04
CA VAL A 35 2.45 -5.21 18.61
C VAL A 35 2.85 -4.17 19.64
N GLU A 36 3.78 -4.47 20.56
CA GLU A 36 4.31 -3.50 21.53
C GLU A 36 5.01 -2.31 20.85
N SER A 37 5.73 -2.52 19.74
CA SER A 37 6.38 -1.43 18.98
C SER A 37 5.36 -0.55 18.26
N VAL A 38 4.32 -1.16 17.69
CA VAL A 38 3.19 -0.44 17.08
C VAL A 38 2.38 0.30 18.15
N GLU A 39 2.12 -0.32 19.31
CA GLU A 39 1.45 0.33 20.44
C GLU A 39 2.30 1.43 21.07
N LYS A 40 3.63 1.32 21.07
CA LYS A 40 4.55 2.40 21.47
C LYS A 40 4.47 3.58 20.52
N ILE A 41 4.35 3.34 19.21
CA ILE A 41 4.10 4.37 18.19
C ILE A 41 2.67 4.96 18.35
N ARG A 42 1.68 4.13 18.69
CA ARG A 42 0.28 4.51 18.89
C ARG A 42 0.04 5.29 20.19
N SER A 43 0.79 4.98 21.25
CA SER A 43 0.74 5.69 22.54
C SER A 43 1.57 6.98 22.55
N THR A 44 2.49 7.13 21.58
CA THR A 44 3.15 8.41 21.31
C THR A 44 2.32 9.30 20.37
N SER A 45 1.34 8.78 19.64
CA SER A 45 0.30 9.58 18.98
C SER A 45 -0.77 10.03 19.98
N PHE A 46 -0.47 11.10 20.72
CA PHE A 46 -1.46 11.84 21.49
C PHE A 46 -2.57 12.36 20.56
N LEU A 47 -3.83 12.06 20.91
CA LEU A 47 -4.92 12.96 20.55
C LEU A 47 -4.54 14.36 21.04
N PRO A 48 -4.70 15.43 20.22
CA PRO A 48 -4.29 16.76 20.62
C PRO A 48 -5.10 17.19 21.84
N GLN A 49 -4.43 17.35 22.99
CA GLN A 49 -4.95 18.20 24.06
C GLN A 49 -4.91 19.66 23.58
N PRO A 50 -5.80 20.54 24.08
CA PRO A 50 -5.76 21.95 23.73
C PRO A 50 -4.41 22.50 24.22
N LEU A 51 -3.57 22.98 23.29
CA LEU A 51 -2.28 23.57 23.62
C LEU A 51 -2.44 25.06 23.85
N ASP A 52 -2.00 25.49 25.04
CA ASP A 52 -1.68 26.88 25.35
C ASP A 52 -0.48 27.35 24.52
N ASP A 53 -0.58 28.59 24.03
CA ASP A 53 0.39 29.26 23.16
C ASP A 53 1.76 29.44 23.82
N HIS A 54 2.74 28.62 23.43
CA HIS A 54 4.16 28.98 23.55
C HIS A 54 4.93 28.67 22.27
N SER A 55 5.32 29.73 21.57
CA SER A 55 6.11 29.73 20.35
C SER A 55 7.56 29.31 20.59
N ALA A 56 7.97 28.19 19.98
CA ALA A 56 9.36 27.90 19.64
C ALA A 56 9.40 27.52 18.15
N GLY A 57 10.15 28.28 17.35
CA GLY A 57 10.30 28.05 15.91
C GLY A 57 11.06 26.76 15.64
N SER A 58 10.49 25.89 14.81
CA SER A 58 11.19 24.74 14.21
C SER A 58 11.47 25.02 12.73
N ASP A 59 12.69 24.68 12.30
CA ASP A 59 13.25 24.94 10.97
C ASP A 59 12.86 23.87 9.92
N ASP A 60 11.81 23.07 10.15
CA ASP A 60 11.39 21.99 9.22
C ASP A 60 10.55 22.48 8.02
N ASN A 61 10.35 23.79 7.89
CA ASN A 61 9.45 24.40 6.90
C ASN A 61 10.07 24.62 5.50
N ASP A 62 11.34 24.30 5.29
CA ASP A 62 12.00 24.48 3.98
C ASP A 62 11.63 23.39 2.96
N LEU A 63 11.07 22.26 3.40
CA LEU A 63 10.80 21.10 2.53
C LEU A 63 9.53 21.25 1.68
N ASP A 64 8.49 21.88 2.22
CA ASP A 64 7.26 22.16 1.46
C ASP A 64 7.47 23.35 0.49
N GLN A 65 8.49 24.20 0.70
CA GLN A 65 8.86 25.27 -0.23
C GLN A 65 9.44 24.77 -1.56
N ILE A 66 10.12 23.61 -1.58
CA ILE A 66 10.57 22.96 -2.82
C ILE A 66 9.37 22.44 -3.63
N GLU A 67 8.32 21.99 -2.95
CA GLU A 67 7.07 21.54 -3.57
C GLU A 67 6.27 22.74 -4.13
N LEU A 68 6.24 23.87 -3.40
CA LEU A 68 5.60 25.14 -3.79
C LEU A 68 6.27 25.86 -4.97
N ALA A 69 7.59 25.73 -5.16
CA ALA A 69 8.29 26.37 -6.28
C ALA A 69 7.92 25.80 -7.67
N SER A 70 7.16 24.70 -7.72
CA SER A 70 6.78 24.02 -8.97
C SER A 70 5.41 24.41 -9.53
N THR A 71 4.64 25.26 -8.86
CA THR A 71 3.26 25.59 -9.21
C THR A 71 3.04 27.10 -9.30
N SER A 72 3.21 27.69 -10.48
CA SER A 72 2.53 28.98 -10.78
C SER A 72 2.23 29.23 -12.26
N THR A 73 2.62 28.32 -13.17
CA THR A 73 2.16 28.36 -14.55
C THR A 73 1.81 26.93 -14.95
N GLY A 74 0.67 26.72 -15.62
CA GLY A 74 0.19 25.42 -16.12
C GLY A 74 1.09 24.81 -17.21
N GLY A 75 2.41 24.95 -17.09
CA GLY A 75 3.42 24.34 -17.93
C GLY A 75 3.51 22.86 -17.62
N HIS A 76 3.29 22.05 -18.66
CA HIS A 76 3.61 20.64 -18.65
C HIS A 76 5.05 20.43 -18.16
N VAL A 77 5.22 19.89 -16.95
CA VAL A 77 6.54 19.53 -16.43
C VAL A 77 7.16 18.50 -17.39
N PRO A 78 8.33 18.78 -17.99
CA PRO A 78 8.98 17.85 -18.90
C PRO A 78 9.27 16.52 -18.18
N PRO A 79 9.07 15.35 -18.83
CA PRO A 79 9.28 14.04 -18.21
C PRO A 79 10.64 13.86 -17.52
N LYS A 80 11.68 14.53 -18.01
CA LYS A 80 13.04 14.50 -17.43
C LYS A 80 13.14 15.20 -16.07
N GLN A 81 12.41 16.30 -15.86
CA GLN A 81 12.41 17.02 -14.58
C GLN A 81 11.58 16.28 -13.53
N PHE A 82 10.50 15.63 -13.95
CA PHE A 82 9.69 14.77 -13.10
C PHE A 82 10.52 13.62 -12.50
N GLY A 83 11.40 12.98 -13.28
CA GLY A 83 12.27 11.92 -12.79
C GLY A 83 13.28 12.36 -11.73
N CYS A 84 13.74 13.62 -11.75
CA CYS A 84 14.63 14.16 -10.73
C CYS A 84 13.87 14.49 -9.44
N LEU A 85 12.71 15.13 -9.56
CA LEU A 85 11.84 15.48 -8.43
C LEU A 85 11.39 14.23 -7.67
N ILE A 86 10.93 13.19 -8.36
CA ILE A 86 10.51 11.91 -7.75
C ILE A 86 11.67 11.30 -6.94
N LYS A 87 12.90 11.29 -7.45
CA LYS A 87 14.06 10.72 -6.74
C LYS A 87 14.39 11.50 -5.46
N THR A 88 14.22 12.81 -5.48
CA THR A 88 14.40 13.66 -4.29
C THR A 88 13.28 13.43 -3.28
N LEU A 89 12.02 13.40 -3.72
CA LEU A 89 10.86 13.08 -2.88
C LEU A 89 10.95 11.67 -2.25
N MET A 90 11.45 10.69 -3.01
CA MET A 90 11.70 9.32 -2.54
C MET A 90 12.72 9.27 -1.41
N LYS A 91 13.77 10.09 -1.46
CA LYS A 91 14.81 10.14 -0.41
C LYS A 91 14.36 10.87 0.84
N LEU A 92 13.39 11.77 0.73
CA LEU A 92 13.02 12.70 1.79
C LEU A 92 11.73 12.34 2.55
N GLY A 93 10.92 11.40 2.06
CA GLY A 93 9.59 11.18 2.65
C GLY A 93 9.03 9.77 2.62
N ALA A 94 9.64 8.81 1.92
CA ALA A 94 9.15 7.45 1.92
C ALA A 94 9.72 6.68 3.12
N PRO A 95 8.88 6.16 4.04
CA PRO A 95 9.36 5.39 5.21
C PRO A 95 10.13 4.12 4.82
N THR A 96 10.00 3.69 3.56
CA THR A 96 10.55 2.43 3.05
C THR A 96 11.88 2.61 2.31
N SER A 97 12.56 3.76 2.40
CA SER A 97 13.90 3.95 1.81
C SER A 97 13.97 3.59 0.31
N ALA A 98 12.99 4.05 -0.47
CA ALA A 98 12.81 3.75 -1.91
C ALA A 98 12.36 2.31 -2.26
N ARG A 99 11.92 1.51 -1.29
CA ARG A 99 11.28 0.20 -1.52
C ARG A 99 9.77 0.31 -1.78
N CYS A 100 9.20 -0.71 -2.40
CA CYS A 100 7.75 -0.87 -2.55
C CYS A 100 7.06 -0.82 -1.18
N ASN A 101 6.05 0.03 -1.01
CA ASN A 101 5.24 0.13 0.21
C ASN A 101 4.48 -1.16 0.55
N ILE A 102 4.39 -2.11 -0.38
CA ILE A 102 3.61 -3.35 -0.22
C ILE A 102 4.51 -4.58 -0.20
N THR A 103 5.31 -4.78 -1.23
CA THR A 103 6.15 -5.98 -1.36
C THR A 103 7.53 -5.81 -0.73
N ASN A 104 7.87 -4.60 -0.27
CA ASN A 104 9.20 -4.19 0.17
C ASN A 104 10.32 -4.48 -0.85
N ALA A 105 9.97 -4.67 -2.12
CA ALA A 105 10.95 -4.86 -3.19
C ALA A 105 11.79 -3.59 -3.39
N GLU A 106 13.05 -3.76 -3.75
CA GLU A 106 13.98 -2.64 -4.04
C GLU A 106 14.01 -2.25 -5.53
N PHE A 107 13.63 -3.17 -6.42
CA PHE A 107 13.75 -3.01 -7.86
C PHE A 107 12.40 -2.81 -8.53
N GLY A 108 12.40 -2.08 -9.65
CA GLY A 108 11.18 -1.83 -10.44
C GLY A 108 10.16 -0.95 -9.72
N ILE A 109 10.62 -0.07 -8.83
CA ILE A 109 9.77 0.82 -8.04
C ILE A 109 9.37 2.05 -8.83
N HIS A 110 8.07 2.31 -8.85
CA HIS A 110 7.44 3.42 -9.54
C HIS A 110 6.60 4.25 -8.56
N PRO A 111 6.66 5.59 -8.67
CA PRO A 111 5.73 6.44 -7.97
C PRO A 111 4.33 6.27 -8.59
N ALA A 112 3.34 6.01 -7.75
CA ALA A 112 1.95 5.87 -8.13
C ALA A 112 1.11 6.94 -7.43
N HIS A 113 0.39 7.77 -8.19
CA HIS A 113 -0.57 8.70 -7.60
C HIS A 113 -1.74 7.93 -6.98
N VAL A 114 -2.08 8.24 -5.73
CA VAL A 114 -3.22 7.64 -5.04
C VAL A 114 -4.50 8.15 -5.67
N LEU A 115 -4.76 9.44 -5.53
CA LEU A 115 -5.78 10.14 -6.30
C LEU A 115 -5.26 10.40 -7.71
N HIS A 116 -5.97 9.85 -8.69
CA HIS A 116 -5.49 9.79 -10.07
C HIS A 116 -5.14 11.17 -10.66
N ARG A 117 -3.94 11.29 -11.27
CA ARG A 117 -3.42 12.54 -11.88
C ARG A 117 -4.30 13.21 -12.94
N ALA A 118 -5.26 12.46 -13.49
CA ALA A 118 -6.22 12.97 -14.47
C ALA A 118 -7.46 13.60 -13.83
N LEU A 119 -7.44 13.86 -12.52
CA LEU A 119 -8.43 14.68 -11.85
C LEU A 119 -8.42 16.09 -12.51
N PRO A 120 -9.54 16.53 -13.12
CA PRO A 120 -9.59 17.82 -13.77
C PRO A 120 -9.44 18.96 -12.74
N GLU A 121 -8.68 20.00 -13.10
CA GLU A 121 -8.37 21.15 -12.22
C GLU A 121 -9.62 21.84 -11.66
N ARG A 122 -10.76 21.79 -12.37
CA ARG A 122 -12.05 22.32 -11.87
C ARG A 122 -12.51 21.71 -10.54
N HIS A 123 -11.96 20.55 -10.15
CA HIS A 123 -12.25 19.90 -8.87
C HIS A 123 -11.31 20.36 -7.75
N TYR A 124 -10.17 21.00 -8.07
CA TYR A 124 -9.17 21.39 -7.07
C TYR A 124 -9.73 22.38 -6.05
N PRO A 125 -10.47 23.46 -6.43
CA PRO A 125 -11.04 24.39 -5.45
C PRO A 125 -12.01 23.74 -4.45
N ARG A 126 -12.65 22.64 -4.85
CA ARG A 126 -13.54 21.88 -3.97
C ARG A 126 -12.75 21.08 -2.94
N LEU A 127 -11.65 20.44 -3.35
CA LEU A 127 -10.75 19.73 -2.45
C LEU A 127 -10.02 20.70 -1.52
N GLU A 128 -9.55 21.83 -2.03
CA GLU A 128 -8.91 22.88 -1.24
C GLU A 128 -9.82 23.34 -0.10
N ARG A 129 -11.08 23.67 -0.42
CA ARG A 129 -12.06 24.06 0.59
C ARG A 129 -12.40 22.94 1.56
N ALA A 130 -12.62 21.73 1.06
CA ALA A 130 -12.99 20.59 1.90
C ALA A 130 -11.88 20.23 2.88
N TRP A 131 -10.61 20.43 2.51
CA TRP A 131 -9.44 20.09 3.32
C TRP A 131 -8.81 21.29 4.02
N GLY A 132 -9.40 22.49 3.90
CA GLY A 132 -8.95 23.73 4.53
C GLY A 132 -7.70 24.35 3.93
N LEU A 133 -7.27 23.93 2.74
CA LEU A 133 -6.07 24.47 2.10
C LEU A 133 -6.22 25.97 1.80
N ASP A 134 -7.38 26.36 1.27
CA ASP A 134 -7.69 27.74 0.88
C ASP A 134 -7.58 28.72 2.07
N LYS A 135 -8.07 28.31 3.25
CA LYS A 135 -7.99 29.09 4.48
C LYS A 135 -6.57 29.26 5.02
N HIS A 136 -5.70 28.31 4.74
CA HIS A 136 -4.31 28.29 5.20
C HIS A 136 -3.32 28.79 4.14
N GLY A 137 -3.81 29.34 3.02
CA GLY A 137 -2.98 29.85 1.93
C GLY A 137 -2.20 28.75 1.19
N ALA A 138 -2.66 27.50 1.32
CA ALA A 138 -2.11 26.35 0.61
C ALA A 138 -2.95 26.04 -0.63
N GLU A 139 -2.31 25.48 -1.65
CA GLU A 139 -2.98 25.03 -2.88
C GLU A 139 -2.99 23.50 -2.95
N PHE A 140 -4.02 22.96 -3.59
CA PHE A 140 -4.09 21.52 -3.83
C PHE A 140 -3.05 21.13 -4.88
N ASN A 141 -2.10 20.29 -4.49
CA ASN A 141 -1.10 19.75 -5.39
C ASN A 141 -1.31 18.25 -5.60
N ILE A 142 -1.81 17.88 -6.78
CA ILE A 142 -2.00 16.47 -7.18
C ILE A 142 -0.69 15.68 -7.22
N HIS A 143 0.45 16.36 -7.38
CA HIS A 143 1.77 15.77 -7.40
C HIS A 143 2.47 15.80 -6.04
N SER A 144 1.78 16.22 -4.98
CA SER A 144 2.37 16.23 -3.64
C SER A 144 2.81 14.83 -3.23
N ARG A 145 3.89 14.75 -2.44
CA ARG A 145 4.29 13.50 -1.76
C ARG A 145 3.14 12.87 -0.97
N ARG A 146 2.24 13.68 -0.42
CA ARG A 146 1.03 13.23 0.30
C ARG A 146 0.07 12.41 -0.57
N ASN A 147 0.24 12.43 -1.90
CA ASN A 147 -0.54 11.69 -2.89
C ASN A 147 0.27 10.61 -3.65
N LEU A 148 1.47 10.22 -3.19
CA LEU A 148 2.36 9.31 -3.92
C LEU A 148 2.68 8.04 -3.11
N PHE A 149 2.39 6.87 -3.68
CA PHE A 149 2.93 5.58 -3.22
C PHE A 149 4.18 5.20 -4.01
N LEU A 150 5.05 4.40 -3.39
CA LEU A 150 6.10 3.68 -4.10
C LEU A 150 5.64 2.24 -4.26
N LEU A 151 5.40 1.82 -5.51
CA LEU A 151 4.91 0.48 -5.81
C LEU A 151 5.83 -0.19 -6.81
N ASP A 152 6.04 -1.50 -6.69
CA ASP A 152 6.58 -2.25 -7.81
C ASP A 152 5.61 -2.23 -9.00
N HIS A 153 6.12 -2.53 -10.20
CA HIS A 153 5.33 -2.47 -11.43
C HIS A 153 4.05 -3.31 -11.39
N SER A 154 4.11 -4.53 -10.83
CA SER A 154 2.96 -5.45 -10.79
C SER A 154 1.87 -4.94 -9.86
N ILE A 155 2.26 -4.42 -8.70
CA ILE A 155 1.34 -3.85 -7.72
C ILE A 155 0.76 -2.54 -8.22
N HIS A 156 1.54 -1.72 -8.91
CA HIS A 156 1.06 -0.51 -9.56
C HIS A 156 0.00 -0.79 -10.63
N ASP A 157 0.23 -1.72 -11.54
CA ASP A 157 -0.76 -2.09 -12.58
C ASP A 157 -2.05 -2.64 -11.96
N SER A 158 -1.90 -3.46 -10.91
CA SER A 158 -3.04 -4.01 -10.18
C SER A 158 -3.85 -2.92 -9.46
N TYR A 159 -3.20 -1.84 -8.99
CA TYR A 159 -3.86 -0.68 -8.39
C TYR A 159 -4.69 0.10 -9.41
N LEU A 160 -4.12 0.34 -10.61
CA LEU A 160 -4.79 1.02 -11.71
C LEU A 160 -6.01 0.24 -12.22
N CYS A 161 -6.01 -1.09 -12.08
CA CYS A 161 -7.12 -1.97 -12.42
C CYS A 161 -8.17 -2.11 -11.30
N ALA A 162 -8.04 -1.32 -10.23
CA ALA A 162 -8.87 -1.35 -9.03
C ALA A 162 -9.02 -2.78 -8.48
N THR A 163 -7.94 -3.57 -8.50
CA THR A 163 -7.91 -4.96 -8.00
C THR A 163 -7.59 -5.04 -6.51
N TRP A 164 -7.18 -3.92 -5.92
CA TRP A 164 -7.03 -3.70 -4.49
C TRP A 164 -7.26 -2.23 -4.14
N ALA A 165 -7.45 -1.96 -2.86
CA ALA A 165 -7.65 -0.63 -2.29
C ALA A 165 -7.06 -0.54 -0.88
N LEU A 166 -6.90 0.68 -0.41
CA LEU A 166 -6.51 0.98 0.97
C LEU A 166 -7.66 1.68 1.66
N LEU A 167 -7.84 1.33 2.93
CA LEU A 167 -8.80 1.98 3.80
C LEU A 167 -8.05 2.49 5.04
N PRO A 168 -8.20 3.77 5.43
CA PRO A 168 -7.66 4.22 6.70
C PRO A 168 -8.25 3.42 7.88
N GLU A 169 -7.58 3.50 9.03
CA GLU A 169 -8.13 2.97 10.29
C GLU A 169 -9.52 3.58 10.57
N ARG A 170 -10.36 2.82 11.28
CA ARG A 170 -11.75 3.21 11.55
C ARG A 170 -11.82 4.54 12.30
N GLU A 171 -10.94 4.71 13.28
CA GLU A 171 -10.86 5.89 14.13
C GLU A 171 -10.50 7.14 13.31
N ILE A 172 -9.59 6.99 12.33
CA ILE A 172 -9.24 8.06 11.38
C ILE A 172 -10.46 8.42 10.52
N LEU A 173 -11.16 7.42 9.99
CA LEU A 173 -12.36 7.63 9.18
C LEU A 173 -13.48 8.31 9.96
N GLU A 174 -13.76 7.86 11.17
CA GLU A 174 -14.77 8.44 12.05
C GLU A 174 -14.41 9.87 12.44
N HIS A 175 -13.15 10.14 12.77
CA HIS A 175 -12.71 11.50 13.07
C HIS A 175 -12.86 12.44 11.86
N ILE A 176 -12.44 12.01 10.67
CA ILE A 176 -12.65 12.79 9.43
C ILE A 176 -14.14 12.99 9.17
N HIS A 177 -14.95 11.94 9.32
CA HIS A 177 -16.38 11.99 9.07
C HIS A 177 -17.14 12.86 10.09
N ASN A 178 -16.69 12.96 11.33
CA ASN A 178 -17.33 13.82 12.33
C ASN A 178 -16.91 15.29 12.18
N ASN A 179 -15.76 15.55 11.53
CA ASN A 179 -15.19 16.88 11.34
C ASN A 179 -15.13 17.31 9.86
N TRP A 180 -15.87 16.66 8.96
CA TRP A 180 -15.79 16.91 7.52
C TRP A 180 -16.22 18.34 7.12
N ASN A 181 -17.03 18.99 7.95
CA ASN A 181 -17.45 20.38 7.81
C ASN A 181 -16.57 21.37 8.59
N GLN A 182 -15.49 20.90 9.21
CA GLN A 182 -14.51 21.68 9.97
C GLN A 182 -13.14 21.60 9.27
N PRO A 183 -12.96 22.33 8.15
CA PRO A 183 -11.75 22.22 7.34
C PRO A 183 -10.45 22.50 8.09
N ASP A 184 -10.48 23.38 9.11
CA ASP A 184 -9.31 23.72 9.93
C ASP A 184 -8.82 22.50 10.74
N VAL A 185 -9.75 21.65 11.20
CA VAL A 185 -9.42 20.40 11.90
C VAL A 185 -8.76 19.41 10.94
N LEU A 186 -9.31 19.28 9.73
CA LEU A 186 -8.76 18.37 8.72
C LEU A 186 -7.36 18.80 8.26
N TYR A 187 -7.16 20.09 8.01
CA TYR A 187 -5.87 20.65 7.64
C TYR A 187 -4.81 20.36 8.70
N ASN A 188 -5.06 20.79 9.94
CA ASN A 188 -4.08 20.69 11.02
C ASN A 188 -3.76 19.23 11.38
N THR A 189 -4.73 18.32 11.22
CA THR A 189 -4.56 16.92 11.63
C THR A 189 -3.92 16.07 10.54
N TYR A 190 -4.37 16.22 9.28
CA TYR A 190 -4.09 15.26 8.19
C TYR A 190 -3.31 15.82 7.01
N TYR A 191 -3.14 17.15 6.93
CA TYR A 191 -2.48 17.78 5.78
C TYR A 191 -1.21 18.53 6.14
N LYS A 192 -1.25 19.37 7.20
CA LYS A 192 -0.18 20.28 7.61
C LYS A 192 1.16 19.54 7.71
N ASP A 193 1.24 18.55 8.59
CA ASP A 193 2.46 17.78 8.79
C ASP A 193 2.41 16.45 8.04
N VAL A 194 3.56 16.02 7.51
CA VAL A 194 3.70 14.67 6.98
C VAL A 194 3.85 13.69 8.14
N LYS A 195 2.91 12.75 8.22
CA LYS A 195 2.84 11.72 9.25
C LYS A 195 2.80 10.36 8.58
N LEU A 196 3.17 9.33 9.34
CA LEU A 196 2.92 7.95 8.94
C LEU A 196 1.52 7.54 9.38
N TRP A 197 0.81 6.90 8.45
CA TRP A 197 -0.54 6.44 8.64
C TRP A 197 -0.62 4.95 8.37
N THR A 198 -1.43 4.26 9.16
CA THR A 198 -1.73 2.85 8.98
C THR A 198 -2.99 2.71 8.14
N TYR A 199 -2.95 1.79 7.19
CA TYR A 199 -4.04 1.46 6.29
C TYR A 199 -4.33 -0.03 6.35
N ARG A 200 -5.60 -0.40 6.27
CA ARG A 200 -6.00 -1.77 5.98
C ARG A 200 -5.94 -1.98 4.46
N PHE A 201 -5.25 -3.04 4.05
CA PHE A 201 -5.15 -3.45 2.66
C PHE A 201 -6.22 -4.49 2.35
N PHE A 202 -6.93 -4.30 1.25
CA PHE A 202 -7.88 -5.28 0.75
C PHE A 202 -7.70 -5.44 -0.74
N ALA A 203 -7.63 -6.67 -1.22
CA ALA A 203 -7.90 -6.91 -2.63
C ALA A 203 -9.42 -6.87 -2.88
N THR A 204 -9.78 -6.62 -4.13
CA THR A 204 -11.18 -6.45 -4.57
C THR A 204 -11.58 -7.47 -5.62
N LYS A 205 -10.60 -8.13 -6.23
CA LYS A 205 -10.80 -9.15 -7.26
C LYS A 205 -9.87 -10.34 -7.01
N LYS A 206 -10.47 -11.48 -6.62
CA LYS A 206 -9.77 -12.77 -6.41
C LYS A 206 -8.84 -13.17 -7.57
N ARG A 207 -9.22 -12.87 -8.81
CA ARG A 207 -8.49 -13.33 -10.00
C ARG A 207 -7.11 -12.70 -10.17
N TYR A 208 -6.91 -11.47 -9.70
CA TYR A 208 -5.69 -10.69 -10.02
C TYR A 208 -4.64 -10.73 -8.91
N LEU A 209 -5.07 -10.90 -7.67
CA LEU A 209 -4.18 -11.00 -6.52
C LEU A 209 -4.54 -12.27 -5.76
N ARG A 210 -4.18 -13.43 -6.31
CA ARG A 210 -4.37 -14.72 -5.63
C ARG A 210 -3.31 -14.97 -4.56
N PHE A 211 -2.08 -14.57 -4.88
CA PHE A 211 -0.91 -14.61 -4.02
C PHE A 211 -0.28 -13.23 -4.02
N LEU A 212 0.12 -12.76 -2.84
CA LEU A 212 0.82 -11.49 -2.68
C LEU A 212 2.07 -11.77 -1.85
N PRO A 213 3.28 -11.64 -2.43
CA PRO A 213 4.48 -11.60 -1.61
C PRO A 213 4.40 -10.36 -0.74
N TRP A 214 4.25 -10.56 0.56
CA TRP A 214 4.16 -9.49 1.54
C TRP A 214 5.41 -9.55 2.40
N VAL A 215 6.04 -8.41 2.60
CA VAL A 215 7.14 -8.31 3.56
C VAL A 215 6.69 -7.30 4.59
N SER A 216 6.83 -7.64 5.86
CA SER A 216 6.60 -6.69 6.95
C SER A 216 7.33 -5.37 6.63
N PRO A 217 6.73 -4.20 6.92
CA PRO A 217 7.40 -2.93 6.70
C PRO A 217 8.81 -2.98 7.28
N TYR A 218 9.78 -2.50 6.50
CA TYR A 218 11.15 -2.37 6.96
C TYR A 218 11.19 -1.41 8.15
N ILE A 219 11.68 -1.91 9.29
CA ILE A 219 11.94 -1.10 10.48
C ILE A 219 13.45 -1.06 10.61
N GLU A 220 14.03 0.15 10.55
CA GLU A 220 15.47 0.32 10.68
C GLU A 220 15.97 -0.28 12.00
N GLY A 221 16.98 -1.15 11.91
CA GLY A 221 17.55 -1.86 13.06
C GLY A 221 16.88 -3.18 13.42
N GLU A 222 15.74 -3.53 12.83
CA GLU A 222 15.17 -4.87 12.94
C GLU A 222 15.75 -5.79 11.84
N PRO A 223 15.95 -7.08 12.13
CA PRO A 223 16.46 -8.02 11.13
C PRO A 223 15.47 -8.15 9.98
N GLU A 224 15.99 -8.21 8.75
CA GLU A 224 15.16 -8.39 7.56
C GLU A 224 14.36 -9.69 7.67
N VAL A 225 13.04 -9.56 7.71
CA VAL A 225 12.12 -10.69 7.81
C VAL A 225 11.93 -11.25 6.41
N ALA A 226 12.04 -12.57 6.28
CA ALA A 226 11.78 -13.25 5.02
C ALA A 226 10.37 -12.92 4.51
N PRO A 227 10.18 -12.73 3.18
CA PRO A 227 8.87 -12.48 2.61
C PRO A 227 7.85 -13.57 2.99
N GLU A 228 6.69 -13.14 3.47
CA GLU A 228 5.54 -13.98 3.71
C GLU A 228 4.61 -13.94 2.51
N VAL A 229 4.34 -15.10 1.90
CA VAL A 229 3.34 -15.17 0.82
C VAL A 229 1.95 -15.25 1.43
N ARG A 230 1.21 -14.15 1.36
CA ARG A 230 -0.19 -14.11 1.78
C ARG A 230 -1.09 -14.67 0.68
N ARG A 231 -2.26 -15.18 1.07
CA ARG A 231 -3.29 -15.71 0.14
C ARG A 231 -4.58 -14.90 0.26
N TRP A 232 -5.25 -14.70 -0.87
CA TRP A 232 -6.58 -14.09 -0.93
C TRP A 232 -7.55 -14.77 0.06
N PRO A 233 -8.36 -14.04 0.85
CA PRO A 233 -8.68 -12.61 0.77
C PRO A 233 -7.76 -11.60 1.46
N TYR A 234 -6.62 -12.01 2.00
CA TYR A 234 -5.71 -11.13 2.76
C TYR A 234 -6.42 -10.42 3.93
N THR A 235 -6.98 -11.17 4.86
CA THR A 235 -7.61 -10.59 6.06
C THR A 235 -6.55 -10.03 7.01
N GLY A 236 -6.77 -8.82 7.52
CA GLY A 236 -5.94 -8.20 8.56
C GLY A 236 -4.59 -7.67 8.11
N MET A 237 -4.35 -7.53 6.79
CA MET A 237 -3.10 -6.95 6.29
C MET A 237 -3.11 -5.43 6.46
N THR A 238 -2.06 -4.89 7.07
CA THR A 238 -1.89 -3.44 7.26
C THR A 238 -0.65 -2.92 6.56
N ILE A 239 -0.74 -1.70 6.04
CA ILE A 239 0.36 -0.97 5.39
C ILE A 239 0.59 0.33 6.14
N VAL A 240 1.85 0.70 6.33
CA VAL A 240 2.24 2.02 6.84
C VAL A 240 2.74 2.88 5.68
N SER A 241 2.21 4.10 5.54
CA SER A 241 2.61 5.03 4.49
C SER A 241 2.49 6.49 4.90
N HIS A 242 3.24 7.36 4.23
CA HIS A 242 3.21 8.82 4.39
C HIS A 242 2.09 9.50 3.58
N VAL A 243 1.42 8.77 2.70
CA VAL A 243 0.26 9.25 1.94
C VAL A 243 -0.78 9.79 2.92
N SER A 244 -1.43 10.92 2.63
CA SER A 244 -2.46 11.44 3.53
C SER A 244 -3.77 10.64 3.40
N PRO A 245 -4.48 10.34 4.51
CA PRO A 245 -5.78 9.68 4.48
C PRO A 245 -6.81 10.39 3.59
N LEU A 246 -6.71 11.71 3.42
CA LEU A 246 -7.61 12.50 2.58
C LEU A 246 -7.56 12.07 1.11
N PHE A 247 -6.36 11.83 0.57
CA PHE A 247 -6.19 11.31 -0.79
C PHE A 247 -6.71 9.88 -0.94
N VAL A 248 -6.44 9.02 0.07
CA VAL A 248 -6.91 7.63 0.08
C VAL A 248 -8.44 7.55 0.08
N ILE A 249 -9.11 8.36 0.91
CA ILE A 249 -10.57 8.41 0.99
C ILE A 249 -11.17 8.90 -0.33
N ALA A 250 -10.62 9.98 -0.90
CA ALA A 250 -11.09 10.51 -2.18
C ALA A 250 -11.00 9.46 -3.31
N GLU A 251 -9.85 8.81 -3.44
CA GLU A 251 -9.64 7.77 -4.44
C GLU A 251 -10.53 6.54 -4.19
N MET A 252 -10.58 6.05 -2.95
CA MET A 252 -11.36 4.86 -2.63
C MET A 252 -12.87 5.10 -2.83
N GLY A 253 -13.38 6.26 -2.44
CA GLY A 253 -14.79 6.59 -2.67
C GLY A 253 -15.11 6.83 -4.14
N SER A 254 -14.15 7.33 -4.92
CA SER A 254 -14.25 7.38 -6.39
C SER A 254 -14.37 5.97 -6.98
N LYS A 255 -13.52 5.03 -6.55
CA LYS A 255 -13.60 3.61 -6.93
C LYS A 255 -14.92 2.97 -6.51
N LEU A 256 -15.36 3.15 -5.26
CA LEU A 256 -16.66 2.66 -4.78
C LEU A 256 -17.83 3.21 -5.60
N THR A 257 -17.74 4.45 -6.09
CA THR A 257 -18.83 5.05 -6.87
C THR A 257 -18.83 4.59 -8.33
N HIS A 258 -17.66 4.39 -8.94
CA HIS A 258 -17.54 4.25 -10.39
C HIS A 258 -17.11 2.87 -10.89
N GLU A 259 -16.46 2.06 -10.06
CA GLU A 259 -16.09 0.70 -10.43
C GLU A 259 -17.27 -0.24 -10.26
N LYS A 260 -17.74 -0.85 -11.36
CA LYS A 260 -18.95 -1.69 -11.34
C LYS A 260 -18.91 -2.79 -10.28
N HIS A 261 -17.76 -3.42 -10.07
CA HIS A 261 -17.61 -4.48 -9.07
C HIS A 261 -17.60 -3.95 -7.63
N MET A 262 -17.12 -2.72 -7.39
CA MET A 262 -17.07 -2.12 -6.05
C MET A 262 -18.34 -1.34 -5.71
N ASN A 263 -19.02 -0.76 -6.69
CA ASN A 263 -20.28 -0.04 -6.48
C ASN A 263 -21.36 -0.95 -5.89
N ALA A 264 -21.39 -2.21 -6.32
CA ALA A 264 -22.24 -3.23 -5.73
C ALA A 264 -22.00 -3.41 -4.21
N TRP A 265 -20.78 -3.15 -3.72
CA TRP A 265 -20.42 -3.37 -2.32
C TRP A 265 -21.10 -2.39 -1.38
N VAL A 266 -21.44 -1.18 -1.82
CA VAL A 266 -22.12 -0.20 -0.92
C VAL A 266 -23.43 -0.79 -0.36
N ASN A 267 -24.09 -1.65 -1.14
CA ASN A 267 -25.36 -2.29 -0.76
C ASN A 267 -25.23 -3.81 -0.53
N ASN A 268 -24.26 -4.48 -1.16
CA ASN A 268 -24.04 -5.92 -1.10
C ASN A 268 -22.54 -6.20 -0.93
N VAL A 269 -22.03 -5.91 0.26
CA VAL A 269 -20.62 -6.14 0.60
C VAL A 269 -20.32 -7.64 0.53
N PRO A 270 -19.23 -8.08 -0.13
CA PRO A 270 -18.80 -9.48 -0.09
C PRO A 270 -18.54 -9.93 1.35
N GLU A 271 -18.83 -11.21 1.67
CA GLU A 271 -18.68 -11.78 3.02
C GLU A 271 -17.35 -11.43 3.70
N HIS A 272 -16.23 -11.58 2.99
CA HIS A 272 -14.88 -11.27 3.50
C HIS A 272 -14.60 -9.77 3.76
N LEU A 273 -15.52 -8.87 3.41
CA LEU A 273 -15.44 -7.42 3.62
C LEU A 273 -16.57 -6.90 4.51
N GLU A 274 -17.44 -7.77 5.04
CA GLU A 274 -18.58 -7.34 5.86
C GLU A 274 -18.15 -6.52 7.08
N GLU A 275 -16.97 -6.82 7.65
CA GLU A 275 -16.40 -6.09 8.77
C GLU A 275 -16.11 -4.60 8.48
N VAL A 276 -15.94 -4.23 7.20
CA VAL A 276 -15.62 -2.86 6.76
C VAL A 276 -16.78 -2.18 6.02
N ALA A 277 -17.97 -2.79 6.05
CA ALA A 277 -19.16 -2.28 5.36
C ALA A 277 -19.54 -0.86 5.80
N GLY A 278 -19.43 -0.56 7.10
CA GLY A 278 -19.74 0.76 7.65
C GLY A 278 -18.79 1.83 7.12
N GLU A 279 -17.50 1.51 7.08
CA GLU A 279 -16.45 2.38 6.59
C GLU A 279 -16.60 2.70 5.09
N PHE A 280 -17.05 1.74 4.27
CA PHE A 280 -17.32 2.01 2.85
C PHE A 280 -18.42 3.05 2.65
N ARG A 281 -19.43 3.09 3.53
CA ARG A 281 -20.48 4.12 3.48
C ARG A 281 -19.93 5.49 3.84
N ILE A 282 -19.09 5.56 4.87
CA ILE A 282 -18.39 6.80 5.28
C ILE A 282 -17.53 7.32 4.11
N VAL A 283 -16.68 6.46 3.55
CA VAL A 283 -15.79 6.83 2.44
C VAL A 283 -16.57 7.29 1.21
N SER A 284 -17.66 6.58 0.87
CA SER A 284 -18.51 6.97 -0.26
C SER A 284 -19.20 8.32 -0.03
N HIS A 285 -19.65 8.59 1.19
CA HIS A 285 -20.25 9.87 1.57
C HIS A 285 -19.25 11.03 1.42
N LEU A 286 -18.07 10.90 2.03
CA LEU A 286 -17.01 11.91 1.97
C LEU A 286 -16.55 12.17 0.53
N ALA A 287 -16.27 11.12 -0.25
CA ALA A 287 -15.80 11.29 -1.63
C ALA A 287 -16.85 11.94 -2.53
N LYS A 288 -18.14 11.65 -2.34
CA LYS A 288 -19.22 12.32 -3.08
C LYS A 288 -19.28 13.81 -2.75
N ASP A 289 -19.05 14.17 -1.49
CA ASP A 289 -18.97 15.57 -1.08
C ASP A 289 -17.69 16.27 -1.56
N TRP A 290 -16.58 15.56 -1.72
CA TRP A 290 -15.31 16.18 -2.14
C TRP A 290 -15.14 16.26 -3.65
N LEU A 291 -15.52 15.19 -4.37
CA LEU A 291 -15.28 15.04 -5.80
C LEU A 291 -16.53 15.36 -6.64
N GLY A 292 -17.71 15.39 -6.02
CA GLY A 292 -18.97 15.63 -6.71
C GLY A 292 -19.32 14.51 -7.69
N SER A 293 -19.53 14.87 -8.96
CA SER A 293 -19.86 13.93 -10.04
C SER A 293 -18.63 13.51 -10.87
N TRP A 294 -17.41 13.75 -10.37
CA TRP A 294 -16.20 13.36 -11.09
C TRP A 294 -16.11 11.84 -11.25
N VAL A 295 -15.92 11.40 -12.48
CA VAL A 295 -15.64 10.00 -12.82
C VAL A 295 -14.18 9.91 -13.26
N PRO A 296 -13.34 9.07 -12.62
CA PRO A 296 -11.98 8.87 -13.07
C PRO A 296 -11.99 8.23 -14.47
N PRO A 297 -11.07 8.62 -15.38
CA PRO A 297 -10.97 7.95 -16.66
C PRO A 297 -10.53 6.50 -16.42
N LEU A 298 -11.44 5.55 -16.63
CA LEU A 298 -11.17 4.12 -16.57
C LEU A 298 -10.19 3.73 -17.68
N ARG A 299 -8.88 3.89 -17.45
CA ARG A 299 -7.86 3.73 -18.52
C ARG A 299 -7.49 2.28 -18.82
N TYR A 300 -7.96 1.29 -18.05
CA TYR A 300 -7.54 -0.10 -18.23
C TYR A 300 -8.71 -1.09 -18.30
N THR A 301 -9.69 -0.83 -19.17
CA THR A 301 -10.57 -1.93 -19.64
C THR A 301 -9.84 -2.89 -20.60
N LYS A 302 -8.69 -2.48 -21.15
CA LYS A 302 -7.73 -3.38 -21.81
C LYS A 302 -6.60 -3.72 -20.86
N ILE A 303 -6.90 -4.56 -19.87
CA ILE A 303 -5.86 -5.36 -19.21
C ILE A 303 -5.16 -6.13 -20.35
N PRO A 304 -3.83 -6.05 -20.51
CA PRO A 304 -3.15 -6.91 -21.46
C PRO A 304 -3.59 -8.35 -21.18
N SER A 305 -4.18 -9.01 -22.17
CA SER A 305 -4.75 -10.36 -22.00
C SER A 305 -3.71 -11.41 -21.59
N LYS A 306 -2.42 -11.01 -21.64
CA LYS A 306 -1.27 -11.74 -21.15
C LYS A 306 -0.88 -11.19 -19.77
N LEU A 307 -1.69 -11.47 -18.75
CA LEU A 307 -1.11 -11.62 -17.42
C LEU A 307 -0.29 -12.90 -17.46
N LEU A 308 0.96 -12.85 -17.00
CA LEU A 308 1.88 -13.99 -16.99
C LEU A 308 1.13 -15.23 -16.50
N THR A 309 1.13 -16.26 -17.32
CA THR A 309 0.61 -17.57 -16.91
C THR A 309 1.43 -18.06 -15.73
N PRO A 310 0.86 -18.91 -14.85
CA PRO A 310 1.64 -19.55 -13.79
C PRO A 310 2.91 -20.26 -14.30
N SER A 311 2.92 -20.69 -15.57
CA SER A 311 4.11 -21.22 -16.26
C SER A 311 5.18 -20.15 -16.49
N GLU A 312 4.80 -18.96 -16.97
CA GLU A 312 5.74 -17.86 -17.21
C GLU A 312 6.28 -17.27 -15.89
N LEU A 313 5.49 -17.28 -14.81
CA LEU A 313 5.97 -16.93 -13.46
C LEU A 313 6.96 -17.98 -12.91
N ALA A 314 6.67 -19.27 -13.10
CA ALA A 314 7.56 -20.35 -12.68
C ALA A 314 8.87 -20.41 -13.48
N GLU A 315 8.83 -20.07 -14.78
CA GLU A 315 10.04 -19.94 -15.61
C GLU A 315 10.92 -18.77 -15.17
N GLN A 316 10.33 -17.68 -14.67
CA GLN A 316 11.07 -16.54 -14.13
C GLN A 316 11.74 -16.87 -12.80
N GLU A 317 11.08 -17.62 -11.91
CA GLU A 317 11.67 -18.10 -10.65
C GLU A 317 12.79 -19.13 -10.91
N GLY A 318 12.66 -19.99 -11.93
CA GLY A 318 13.70 -20.94 -12.33
C GLY A 318 14.92 -20.29 -13.01
N CYS A 319 14.77 -19.09 -13.59
CA CYS A 319 15.88 -18.37 -14.21
C CYS A 319 16.76 -17.65 -13.18
N ILE A 320 16.18 -17.20 -12.06
CA ILE A 320 16.90 -16.51 -10.97
C ILE A 320 17.79 -17.50 -10.20
N THR A 321 17.34 -18.73 -9.97
CA THR A 321 18.15 -19.77 -9.32
C THR A 321 19.32 -20.25 -10.18
N ALA A 322 19.12 -20.32 -11.51
CA ALA A 322 20.16 -20.77 -12.45
C ALA A 322 21.28 -19.73 -12.67
N GLU A 323 21.04 -18.43 -12.47
CA GLU A 323 22.08 -17.40 -12.52
C GLU A 323 22.89 -17.33 -11.22
N SER A 324 22.23 -17.49 -10.06
CA SER A 324 22.91 -17.58 -8.75
C SER A 324 23.87 -18.77 -8.68
N GLU A 325 23.49 -19.95 -9.19
CA GLU A 325 24.38 -21.13 -9.20
C GLU A 325 25.57 -20.99 -10.17
N ARG A 326 25.47 -20.15 -11.21
CA ARG A 326 26.58 -19.92 -12.17
C ARG A 326 27.65 -18.97 -11.63
N ASP A 327 27.27 -18.05 -10.76
CA ASP A 327 28.23 -17.11 -10.17
C ASP A 327 29.01 -17.77 -9.02
N ASP A 328 28.37 -18.64 -8.22
CA ASP A 328 29.05 -19.45 -7.20
C ASP A 328 30.05 -20.46 -7.81
N ALA A 329 29.73 -21.03 -8.99
CA ALA A 329 30.62 -21.95 -9.69
C ALA A 329 31.87 -21.23 -10.28
N LYS A 330 31.76 -19.95 -10.65
CA LYS A 330 32.90 -19.16 -11.14
C LYS A 330 33.83 -18.73 -10.02
N GLU A 331 33.31 -18.47 -8.83
CA GLU A 331 34.13 -18.07 -7.69
C GLU A 331 34.93 -19.24 -7.10
N SER A 332 34.37 -20.47 -7.13
CA SER A 332 35.09 -21.70 -6.76
C SER A 332 36.29 -22.01 -7.69
N SER A 333 36.22 -21.63 -8.96
CA SER A 333 37.27 -21.92 -9.95
C SER A 333 38.49 -20.97 -9.90
N ARG A 334 38.48 -19.92 -9.07
CA ARG A 334 39.58 -18.94 -8.98
C ARG A 334 40.57 -19.17 -7.82
N SER A 335 40.39 -20.19 -6.98
CA SER A 335 41.24 -20.39 -5.79
C SER A 335 42.39 -21.40 -5.94
N PHE A 336 42.57 -22.06 -7.10
CA PHE A 336 43.58 -23.10 -7.30
C PHE A 336 44.64 -22.73 -8.36
N SER A 337 45.43 -21.68 -8.12
CA SER A 337 46.69 -21.49 -8.86
C SER A 337 47.68 -20.58 -8.12
N ALA A 338 48.40 -21.15 -7.14
CA ALA A 338 49.67 -20.68 -6.56
C ALA A 338 50.08 -21.72 -5.49
N ARG A 339 51.26 -22.33 -5.39
CA ARG A 339 52.60 -22.25 -6.01
C ARG A 339 53.25 -23.64 -5.82
N VAL A 340 54.09 -24.06 -6.76
CA VAL A 340 55.24 -24.94 -6.51
C VAL A 340 56.47 -24.05 -6.45
#